data_AF-A0A821LKF6-F1
#
_entry.id   AF-A0A821LKF6-F1
#
_cell.length_a   1.000
_cell.length_b   1.000
_cell.length_c   1.000
_cell.angle_alpha   90.00
_cell.angle_beta   90.00
_cell.angle_gamma   90.00
#
_symmetry.space_group_name_H-M   'P 1'
#
loop_
_entity.id
_entity.type
_entity.pdbx_description
1 polymer ?
#
loop_
_entity_poly.entity_id
_entity_poly.type
_entity_poly.pdbx_seq_one_letter_code
_entity_poly.pdbx_strand_id
1 'polypeptide(L)'
;INKRFFIDTTRPKHDKEVEGREYHFVANRKQMEDDIQNYLFIEAGEYRGNLYGTSINAVRDVAYSSKHCILDVSGRAIKRLIRAGLYPIVIYVKPRDIKWILNNMGEEANEDRAKQIYEKCKDIEENFGDLFTGKEFILNIKSYL
;
A
#
# COMPACT_ATOMS: atom_id res chain seq x y z
N ILE A 1 -8.85 14.46 -9.71
CA ILE A 1 -9.15 13.02 -9.87
C ILE A 1 -8.39 12.15 -8.85
N ASN A 2 -7.14 12.42 -8.48
CA ASN A 2 -6.50 11.74 -7.35
C ASN A 2 -5.96 12.75 -6.33
N LYS A 3 -6.30 12.63 -5.04
CA LYS A 3 -5.57 13.31 -3.96
C LYS A 3 -4.67 12.26 -3.33
N ARG A 4 -3.35 12.46 -3.39
CA ARG A 4 -2.43 11.70 -2.56
C ARG A 4 -2.69 12.12 -1.11
N PHE A 5 -2.93 11.14 -0.25
CA PHE A 5 -2.88 11.35 1.19
C PHE A 5 -1.41 11.61 1.56
N PHE A 6 -1.20 12.32 2.67
CA PHE A 6 0.14 12.60 3.15
C PHE A 6 0.65 11.42 3.96
N ILE A 7 1.94 11.14 3.81
CA ILE A 7 2.64 10.18 4.66
C ILE A 7 3.14 10.95 5.88
N ASP A 8 2.83 10.45 7.07
CA ASP A 8 3.40 10.97 8.31
C ASP A 8 4.86 10.53 8.41
N THR A 9 5.75 11.42 8.84
CA THR A 9 7.16 11.06 9.08
C THR A 9 7.78 11.84 10.23
N THR A 10 8.68 11.18 10.99
CA THR A 10 9.52 11.87 11.99
C THR A 10 10.76 12.50 11.39
N ARG A 11 11.00 12.31 10.08
CA ARG A 11 12.14 12.95 9.43
C ARG A 11 11.99 14.47 9.53
N PRO A 12 13.02 15.22 9.91
CA PRO A 12 12.96 16.68 9.88
C PRO A 12 12.66 17.18 8.46
N LYS A 13 11.74 18.15 8.37
CA LYS A 13 11.43 18.86 7.13
C LYS A 13 12.65 19.60 6.62
N HIS A 14 12.99 19.46 5.34
CA HIS A 14 14.01 20.30 4.69
C HIS A 14 13.43 21.67 4.28
N ASP A 15 14.30 22.65 4.08
CA ASP A 15 13.89 24.04 3.80
C ASP A 15 12.99 24.17 2.56
N LYS A 16 13.24 23.34 1.54
CA LYS A 16 12.49 23.34 0.28
C LYS A 16 11.18 22.53 0.34
N GLU A 17 10.95 21.78 1.41
CA GLU A 17 9.74 20.97 1.59
C GLU A 17 8.61 21.78 2.22
N VAL A 18 7.38 21.45 1.85
CA VAL A 18 6.17 22.11 2.34
C VAL A 18 5.37 21.13 3.20
N GLU A 19 4.96 21.59 4.39
CA GLU A 19 4.08 20.83 5.28
C GLU A 19 2.78 20.45 4.58
N GLY A 20 2.38 19.19 4.66
CA GLY A 20 1.13 18.72 4.03
C GLY A 20 1.15 18.80 2.50
N ARG A 21 2.33 18.64 1.88
CA ARG A 21 2.45 18.47 0.43
C ARG A 21 2.92 17.05 0.10
N GLU A 22 4.15 16.71 0.42
CA GLU A 22 4.69 15.35 0.29
C GLU A 22 4.50 14.53 1.58
N TYR A 23 4.75 15.17 2.73
CA TYR A 23 4.69 14.54 4.04
C TYR A 23 3.95 15.44 5.04
N HIS A 24 3.43 14.81 6.09
CA HIS A 24 3.12 15.47 7.34
C HIS A 24 4.26 15.23 8.33
N PHE A 25 4.92 16.30 8.78
CA PHE A 25 6.16 16.19 9.54
C PHE A 25 5.87 16.17 11.06
N VAL A 26 6.03 14.99 11.66
CA VAL A 26 5.77 14.74 13.07
C VAL A 26 7.03 15.04 13.90
N ALA A 27 6.99 16.13 14.67
CA ALA A 27 8.15 16.57 15.45
C ALA A 27 8.52 15.64 16.62
N ASN A 28 7.54 14.93 17.20
CA ASN A 28 7.76 14.06 18.35
C ASN A 28 7.72 12.58 17.93
N ARG A 29 8.90 11.97 17.82
CA ARG A 29 9.02 10.54 17.47
C ARG A 29 8.27 9.63 18.45
N LYS A 30 8.38 9.88 19.76
CA LYS A 30 7.71 9.05 20.77
C LYS A 30 6.20 9.08 20.61
N GLN A 31 5.64 10.25 20.32
CA GLN A 31 4.20 10.37 20.03
C GLN A 31 3.81 9.51 18.82
N MET A 32 4.59 9.54 17.73
CA MET A 32 4.30 8.72 16.57
C MET A 32 4.43 7.21 16.87
N GLU A 33 5.39 6.82 17.71
CA GLU A 33 5.51 5.42 18.17
C GLU A 33 4.29 4.98 18.97
N ASP A 34 3.81 5.82 19.89
CA ASP A 34 2.61 5.58 20.67
C ASP A 34 1.37 5.49 19.75
N ASP A 35 1.25 6.37 18.76
CA ASP A 35 0.16 6.35 17.78
C ASP A 35 0.17 5.07 16.90
N ILE A 36 1.36 4.60 16.52
CA ILE A 36 1.54 3.32 15.81
C ILE A 36 1.09 2.14 16.70
N GLN A 37 1.47 2.14 17.98
CA GLN A 37 1.06 1.11 18.94
C GLN A 37 -0.45 1.12 19.20
N ASN A 38 -1.07 2.30 19.18
CA ASN A 38 -2.51 2.50 19.34
C ASN A 38 -3.32 2.23 18.06
N TYR A 39 -2.72 1.58 17.05
CA TYR A 39 -3.37 1.21 15.79
C TYR A 39 -3.94 2.40 14.99
N LEU A 40 -3.34 3.60 15.12
CA LEU A 40 -3.77 4.78 14.35
C LEU A 40 -3.20 4.81 12.91
N PHE A 41 -2.36 3.82 12.57
CA PHE A 41 -1.71 3.67 11.28
C PHE A 41 -2.13 2.38 10.56
N ILE A 42 -2.44 2.49 9.26
CA ILE A 42 -2.70 1.30 8.43
C ILE A 42 -1.40 0.59 8.05
N GLU A 43 -0.31 1.34 7.93
CA GLU A 43 1.03 0.85 7.68
C GLU A 43 2.03 1.86 8.23
N ALA A 44 3.10 1.34 8.84
CA ALA A 44 4.20 2.16 9.33
C ALA A 44 5.49 1.33 9.30
N GLY A 45 6.61 2.02 9.11
CA GLY A 45 7.94 1.43 9.07
C GLY A 45 9.01 2.48 9.36
N GLU A 46 10.25 2.00 9.49
CA GLU A 46 11.40 2.86 9.73
C GLU A 46 12.35 2.84 8.53
N TYR A 47 12.81 4.01 8.11
CA TYR A 47 13.81 4.17 7.06
C TYR A 47 14.84 5.22 7.46
N ARG A 48 16.12 4.84 7.44
CA ARG A 48 17.26 5.70 7.81
C ARG A 48 17.04 6.42 9.15
N GLY A 49 16.60 5.69 10.18
CA GLY A 49 16.41 6.25 11.52
C GLY A 49 15.14 7.08 11.72
N ASN A 50 14.27 7.17 10.71
CA ASN A 50 13.03 7.97 10.77
C ASN A 50 11.82 7.08 10.52
N LEU A 51 10.75 7.34 11.25
CA LEU A 51 9.48 6.65 11.04
C LEU A 51 8.75 7.25 9.85
N TYR A 52 8.03 6.40 9.14
CA TYR A 52 7.12 6.75 8.07
C TYR A 52 5.85 5.93 8.24
N GLY A 53 4.69 6.53 8.01
CA GLY A 53 3.43 5.82 8.14
C GLY A 53 2.28 6.47 7.39
N THR A 54 1.30 5.64 7.05
CA THR A 54 0.01 6.09 6.55
C THR A 54 -1.00 6.03 7.69
N SER A 55 -1.36 7.18 8.25
CA SER A 55 -2.39 7.24 9.29
C SER A 55 -3.78 6.96 8.72
N ILE A 56 -4.65 6.39 9.57
CA ILE A 56 -6.05 6.16 9.24
C ILE A 56 -6.75 7.49 8.89
N ASN A 57 -6.40 8.57 9.59
CA ASN A 57 -6.96 9.90 9.34
C ASN A 57 -6.58 10.42 7.95
N ALA A 58 -5.34 10.26 7.52
CA ALA A 58 -4.92 10.67 6.18
C ALA A 58 -5.75 9.98 5.07
N VAL A 59 -6.08 8.70 5.24
CA VAL A 59 -6.96 7.97 4.31
C VAL A 59 -8.41 8.46 4.41
N ARG A 60 -8.91 8.67 5.63
CA ARG A 60 -10.27 9.16 5.90
C ARG A 60 -10.52 10.53 5.28
N ASP A 61 -9.57 11.44 5.37
CA ASP A 61 -9.67 12.79 4.82
C ASP A 61 -9.81 12.79 3.30
N VAL A 62 -9.10 11.88 2.61
CA VAL A 62 -9.26 11.68 1.16
C VAL A 62 -10.65 11.11 0.86
N ALA A 63 -11.07 10.07 1.58
CA ALA A 63 -12.38 9.44 1.39
C ALA A 63 -13.55 10.44 1.58
N TYR A 64 -13.50 11.27 2.61
CA TYR A 64 -14.52 12.29 2.89
C TYR A 64 -14.48 13.48 1.93
N SER A 65 -13.41 13.63 1.14
CA SER A 65 -13.33 14.60 0.04
C SER A 65 -13.98 14.09 -1.26
N SER A 66 -14.78 13.03 -1.19
CA SER A 66 -15.43 12.36 -2.33
C SER A 66 -14.43 11.89 -3.40
N LYS A 67 -13.27 11.37 -2.96
CA LYS A 67 -12.22 10.83 -3.83
C LYS A 67 -11.83 9.42 -3.39
N HIS A 68 -11.39 8.61 -4.34
CA HIS A 68 -10.77 7.33 -4.02
C HIS A 68 -9.30 7.52 -3.67
N CYS A 69 -8.91 6.89 -2.57
CA CYS A 69 -7.51 6.76 -2.16
C CYS A 69 -6.91 5.54 -2.86
N ILE A 70 -5.84 5.74 -3.63
CA ILE A 70 -5.04 4.64 -4.19
C ILE A 70 -3.94 4.32 -3.19
N LEU A 71 -3.97 3.11 -2.64
CA LEU A 71 -3.06 2.64 -1.61
C LEU A 71 -2.09 1.61 -2.17
N ASP A 72 -0.79 1.87 -2.03
CA ASP A 72 0.27 0.88 -2.26
C ASP A 72 0.73 0.38 -0.89
N VAL A 73 0.07 -0.69 -0.40
CA VAL A 73 0.20 -1.20 0.97
C VAL A 73 0.07 -2.72 1.00
N SER A 74 0.55 -3.34 2.08
CA SER A 74 0.41 -4.79 2.28
C SER A 74 -1.04 -5.21 2.61
N GLY A 75 -1.36 -6.51 2.45
CA GLY A 75 -2.67 -7.06 2.80
C GLY A 75 -3.07 -6.87 4.27
N ARG A 76 -2.10 -6.63 5.17
CA ARG A 76 -2.34 -6.31 6.58
C ARG A 76 -3.06 -4.96 6.74
N ALA A 77 -2.81 -4.00 5.86
CA ALA A 77 -3.47 -2.70 5.87
C ALA A 77 -4.98 -2.82 5.60
N ILE A 78 -5.41 -3.82 4.80
CA ILE A 78 -6.83 -4.08 4.52
C ILE A 78 -7.60 -4.33 5.83
N LYS A 79 -7.08 -5.23 6.69
CA LYS A 79 -7.69 -5.55 7.99
C LYS A 79 -7.78 -4.32 8.89
N ARG A 80 -6.75 -3.46 8.87
CA ARG A 80 -6.69 -2.22 9.65
C ARG A 80 -7.71 -1.19 9.17
N LEU A 81 -7.86 -1.03 7.85
CA LEU A 81 -8.90 -0.17 7.25
C LEU A 81 -10.30 -0.62 7.67
N ILE A 82 -10.61 -1.91 7.52
CA ILE A 82 -11.93 -2.46 7.88
C ILE A 82 -12.22 -2.23 9.37
N ARG A 83 -11.25 -2.48 10.26
CA ARG A 83 -11.37 -2.22 11.70
C ARG A 83 -11.61 -0.74 12.01
N ALA A 84 -11.11 0.17 11.17
CA ALA A 84 -11.30 1.61 11.28
C ALA A 84 -12.61 2.13 10.67
N GLY A 85 -13.49 1.23 10.19
CA GLY A 85 -14.75 1.58 9.53
C GLY A 85 -14.57 2.10 8.10
N LEU A 86 -13.41 1.87 7.49
CA LEU A 86 -13.12 2.19 6.10
C LEU A 86 -13.15 0.90 5.29
N TYR A 87 -13.99 0.82 4.26
CA TYR A 87 -14.19 -0.39 3.47
C TYR A 87 -13.49 -0.23 2.11
N PRO A 88 -12.22 -0.67 1.95
CA PRO A 88 -11.50 -0.53 0.70
C PRO A 88 -12.07 -1.46 -0.38
N ILE A 89 -11.97 -1.02 -1.64
CA ILE A 89 -12.05 -1.91 -2.79
C ILE A 89 -10.68 -2.56 -2.94
N VAL A 90 -10.62 -3.88 -2.83
CA VAL A 90 -9.39 -4.66 -2.87
C VAL A 90 -9.34 -5.48 -4.15
N ILE A 91 -8.41 -5.12 -5.03
CA ILE A 91 -8.20 -5.78 -6.32
C ILE A 91 -6.90 -6.57 -6.23
N TYR A 92 -7.02 -7.89 -6.30
CA TYR A 92 -5.87 -8.78 -6.41
C TYR A 92 -5.63 -9.16 -7.88
N VAL A 93 -4.40 -8.91 -8.35
CA VAL A 93 -3.97 -9.24 -9.70
C VAL A 93 -3.17 -10.54 -9.65
N LYS A 94 -3.84 -11.64 -9.98
CA LYS A 94 -3.25 -12.98 -9.92
C LYS A 94 -2.42 -13.24 -11.19
N PRO A 95 -1.11 -13.53 -11.08
CA PRO A 95 -0.35 -14.00 -12.23
C PRO A 95 -0.83 -15.39 -12.64
N ARG A 96 -0.92 -15.65 -13.96
CA ARG A 96 -1.37 -16.95 -14.48
C ARG A 96 -0.42 -18.09 -14.12
N ASP A 97 0.87 -17.86 -14.36
CA ASP A 97 1.96 -18.80 -14.12
C ASP A 97 3.30 -18.04 -14.13
N ILE A 98 4.39 -18.73 -13.79
CA ILE A 98 5.76 -18.17 -13.77
C ILE A 98 6.16 -17.63 -15.15
N LYS A 99 5.73 -18.29 -16.25
CA LYS A 99 6.06 -17.88 -17.61
C LYS A 99 5.40 -16.55 -17.96
N TRP A 100 4.17 -16.33 -17.51
CA TRP A 100 3.48 -15.05 -17.63
C TRP A 100 4.27 -13.95 -16.91
N ILE A 101 4.77 -14.20 -15.70
CA ILE A 101 5.60 -13.23 -14.97
C ILE A 101 6.86 -12.90 -15.78
N LEU A 102 7.61 -13.91 -16.23
CA LEU A 102 8.82 -13.71 -17.04
C LEU A 102 8.59 -12.85 -18.28
N ASN A 103 7.50 -13.10 -19.01
CA ASN A 103 7.17 -12.34 -20.21
C ASN A 103 6.78 -10.88 -19.93
N ASN A 104 6.42 -10.54 -18.68
CA ASN A 104 6.01 -9.20 -18.27
C ASN A 104 7.04 -8.49 -17.37
N MET A 105 8.20 -9.10 -17.09
CA MET A 105 9.29 -8.51 -16.31
C MET A 105 10.21 -7.58 -17.12
N GLY A 106 10.06 -7.54 -18.45
CA GLY A 106 10.92 -6.73 -19.32
C GLY A 106 12.38 -7.22 -19.33
N GLU A 107 13.32 -6.29 -19.45
CA GLU A 107 14.76 -6.59 -19.55
C GLU A 107 15.35 -7.22 -18.26
N GLU A 108 14.65 -7.17 -17.13
CA GLU A 108 15.06 -7.77 -15.85
C GLU A 108 14.55 -9.22 -15.65
N ALA A 109 14.07 -9.88 -16.72
CA ALA A 109 13.52 -11.23 -16.63
C ALA A 109 14.54 -12.24 -16.08
N ASN A 110 14.23 -12.80 -14.91
CA ASN A 110 15.05 -13.80 -14.23
C ASN A 110 14.12 -14.88 -13.63
N GLU A 111 14.43 -16.15 -13.89
CA GLU A 111 13.56 -17.28 -13.50
C GLU A 111 13.41 -17.42 -11.99
N ASP A 112 14.49 -17.26 -11.22
CA ASP A 112 14.45 -17.36 -9.76
C ASP A 112 13.63 -16.21 -9.16
N ARG A 113 13.79 -15.00 -9.68
CA ARG A 113 12.97 -13.86 -9.28
C ARG A 113 11.50 -14.06 -9.64
N ALA A 114 11.20 -14.62 -10.81
CA ALA A 114 9.82 -14.91 -11.22
C ALA A 114 9.17 -15.99 -10.34
N LYS A 115 9.91 -17.04 -9.96
CA LYS A 115 9.48 -18.03 -8.96
C LYS A 115 9.19 -17.38 -7.62
N GLN A 116 10.08 -16.52 -7.12
CA GLN A 116 9.88 -15.80 -5.85
C GLN A 116 8.65 -14.90 -5.87
N ILE A 117 8.38 -14.20 -6.98
CA ILE A 117 7.16 -13.39 -7.13
C ILE A 117 5.92 -14.29 -7.14
N TYR A 118 5.96 -15.40 -7.89
CA TYR A 118 4.83 -16.33 -7.98
C TYR A 118 4.47 -16.94 -6.61
N GLU A 119 5.47 -17.37 -5.84
CA GLU A 119 5.24 -17.89 -4.49
C GLU A 119 4.69 -16.80 -3.55
N LYS A 120 5.23 -15.57 -3.60
CA LYS A 120 4.67 -14.44 -2.83
C LYS A 120 3.21 -14.14 -3.20
N CYS A 121 2.84 -14.26 -4.47
CA CYS A 121 1.46 -14.10 -4.92
C CYS A 121 0.55 -15.17 -4.29
N LYS A 122 0.97 -16.44 -4.29
CA LYS A 122 0.22 -17.51 -3.59
C LYS A 122 0.08 -17.21 -2.11
N ASP A 123 1.15 -16.82 -1.43
CA ASP A 123 1.11 -16.47 -0.01
C ASP A 123 0.10 -15.34 0.27
N ILE A 124 0.04 -14.33 -0.60
CA ILE A 124 -0.92 -13.23 -0.49
C ILE A 124 -2.36 -13.75 -0.66
N GLU A 125 -2.60 -14.57 -1.67
CA GLU A 125 -3.92 -15.16 -1.94
C GLU A 125 -4.39 -16.06 -0.79
N GLU A 126 -3.53 -16.92 -0.26
CA GLU A 126 -3.83 -17.80 0.87
C GLU A 126 -4.13 -17.01 2.16
N ASN A 127 -3.35 -15.95 2.44
CA ASN A 127 -3.47 -15.21 3.70
C ASN A 127 -4.55 -14.10 3.70
N PHE A 128 -4.92 -13.60 2.51
CA PHE A 128 -5.79 -12.42 2.38
C PHE A 128 -6.92 -12.59 1.36
N GLY A 129 -7.07 -13.75 0.72
CA GLY A 129 -8.07 -14.02 -0.32
C GLY A 129 -9.50 -13.65 0.05
N ASP A 130 -9.89 -13.92 1.30
CA ASP A 130 -11.23 -13.59 1.82
C ASP A 130 -11.51 -12.09 1.91
N LEU A 131 -10.47 -11.24 1.82
CA LEU A 131 -10.59 -9.79 1.87
C LEU A 131 -10.67 -9.14 0.49
N PHE A 132 -10.51 -9.91 -0.60
CA PHE A 132 -10.54 -9.37 -1.95
C PHE A 132 -11.99 -9.07 -2.36
N THR A 133 -12.23 -7.86 -2.88
CA THR A 133 -13.58 -7.45 -3.29
C THR A 133 -13.90 -7.87 -4.72
N GLY A 134 -12.88 -8.05 -5.57
CA GLY A 134 -13.02 -8.61 -6.91
C GLY A 134 -12.47 -10.04 -6.96
N LYS A 135 -13.25 -10.97 -7.53
CA LYS A 135 -12.79 -12.35 -7.76
C LYS A 135 -12.13 -12.43 -9.15
N GLU A 136 -10.83 -12.66 -9.15
CA GLU A 136 -9.98 -13.00 -10.30
C GLU A 136 -10.05 -12.05 -11.52
N PHE A 137 -9.16 -11.05 -11.55
CA PHE A 137 -8.75 -10.43 -12.81
C PHE A 137 -7.53 -11.16 -13.34
N ILE A 138 -7.74 -12.22 -14.14
CA ILE A 138 -6.67 -12.74 -15.00
C ILE A 138 -6.44 -11.68 -16.07
N LEU A 139 -5.32 -10.95 -15.97
CA LEU A 139 -4.93 -9.97 -16.97
C LEU A 139 -4.65 -10.67 -18.30
N ASN A 140 -5.66 -10.74 -19.15
CA ASN A 140 -5.53 -11.09 -20.56
C ASN A 140 -5.45 -9.79 -21.38
N ILE A 141 -4.36 -9.03 -21.23
CA ILE A 141 -4.15 -7.74 -21.92
C ILE A 141 -3.87 -7.94 -23.44
N LYS A 142 -3.92 -9.17 -23.97
CA LYS A 142 -3.70 -9.43 -25.40
C LYS A 142 -4.94 -9.34 -26.30
N SER A 143 -6.11 -8.96 -25.79
CA SER A 143 -7.35 -8.90 -26.59
C SER A 143 -7.97 -7.51 -26.79
N TYR A 144 -7.30 -6.42 -26.39
CA TYR A 144 -7.83 -5.05 -26.54
C TYR A 144 -6.85 -4.02 -27.12
N LEU A 145 -5.79 -4.47 -27.81
CA LEU A 145 -4.94 -3.61 -28.65
C LEU A 145 -4.84 -4.20 -30.04
#